data_AF-A0A6P2FYT2-F1
#
_entry.id   AF-A0A6P2FYT2-F1
#
_cell.length_a   1.000
_cell.length_b   1.000
_cell.length_c   1.000
_cell.angle_alpha   90.00
_cell.angle_beta   90.00
_cell.angle_gamma   90.00
#
_symmetry.space_group_name_H-M   'P 1'
#
loop_
_entity.id
_entity.type
_entity.pdbx_description
1 polymer ?
#
loop_
_entity_poly.entity_id
_entity_poly.type
_entity_poly.pdbx_seq_one_letter_code
_entity_poly.pdbx_strand_id
1 'polypeptide(L)'
;MKTPRNRSLRQRGFSLIEALVVLTILTIMALLAASAFDGARTKAQAMLNLGKQIGEANIKLKLDTGCYVKNAKALFDPVAAAVPANNYCARTFGTNWTSAYMAKYPTDTTTGAIKFDKLGSEVTASFPDAPESVVISGTTWKRYYVRFSNVPVDVVRQGLNECNGNPESKGDFSTDKCRTDVNLSSDTPGTFDILFDETR
;
A
#
# COMPACT_ATOMS: atom_id res chain seq x y z
N MET A 1 -6.93 68.56 44.83
CA MET A 1 -7.07 67.08 44.69
C MET A 1 -7.50 66.79 43.26
N LYS A 2 -6.64 66.22 42.41
CA LYS A 2 -6.91 65.97 40.98
C LYS A 2 -7.45 64.54 40.82
N THR A 3 -8.68 64.40 40.37
CA THR A 3 -9.34 63.12 40.11
C THR A 3 -8.85 62.52 38.79
N PRO A 4 -8.43 61.24 38.74
CA PRO A 4 -8.00 60.60 37.50
C PRO A 4 -9.22 60.25 36.61
N ARG A 5 -9.16 60.62 35.33
CA ARG A 5 -10.16 60.22 34.32
C ARG A 5 -9.91 58.78 33.89
N ASN A 6 -10.79 57.87 34.31
CA ASN A 6 -10.89 56.53 33.73
C ASN A 6 -11.29 56.64 32.25
N ARG A 7 -10.37 56.29 31.34
CA ARG A 7 -10.70 56.06 29.93
C ARG A 7 -11.33 54.68 29.81
N SER A 8 -12.65 54.62 29.65
CA SER A 8 -13.31 53.39 29.23
C SER A 8 -12.84 53.04 27.82
N LEU A 9 -12.05 51.99 27.68
CA LEU A 9 -11.81 51.37 26.38
C LEU A 9 -13.18 50.88 25.88
N ARG A 10 -13.73 51.54 24.86
CA ARG A 10 -14.93 51.10 24.16
C ARG A 10 -14.64 49.71 23.59
N GLN A 11 -15.13 48.67 24.25
CA GLN A 11 -15.29 47.37 23.61
C GLN A 11 -16.32 47.56 22.49
N ARG A 12 -15.84 47.60 21.24
CA ARG A 12 -16.71 47.46 20.08
C ARG A 12 -17.23 46.02 20.12
N GLY A 13 -18.50 45.87 20.48
CA GLY A 13 -19.18 44.58 20.43
C GLY A 13 -19.13 44.03 19.01
N PHE A 14 -18.80 42.76 18.88
CA PHE A 14 -18.79 42.03 17.61
C PHE A 14 -20.20 42.10 17.02
N SER A 15 -20.33 42.58 15.79
CA SER A 15 -21.62 42.66 15.12
C SER A 15 -22.11 41.25 14.77
N LEU A 16 -23.42 41.01 14.92
CA LEU A 16 -24.03 39.73 14.53
C LEU A 16 -23.80 39.43 13.04
N ILE A 17 -23.74 40.47 12.20
CA ILE A 17 -23.40 40.37 10.77
C ILE A 17 -21.94 39.90 10.59
N GLU A 18 -21.02 40.40 11.41
CA GLU A 18 -19.60 40.03 11.34
C GLU A 18 -19.39 38.56 11.71
N ALA A 19 -20.10 38.06 12.71
CA ALA A 19 -20.11 36.63 13.05
C ALA A 19 -20.67 35.76 11.92
N LEU A 20 -21.71 36.22 11.22
CA LEU A 20 -22.34 35.50 10.11
C LEU A 20 -21.40 35.44 8.89
N VAL A 21 -20.70 36.53 8.58
CA VAL A 21 -19.68 36.58 7.51
C VAL A 21 -18.50 35.67 7.82
N VAL A 22 -18.04 35.61 9.07
CA VAL A 22 -16.95 34.70 9.45
C VAL A 22 -17.38 33.24 9.30
N LEU A 23 -18.60 32.89 9.73
CA LEU A 23 -19.12 31.52 9.59
C LEU A 23 -19.25 31.10 8.12
N THR A 24 -19.73 31.97 7.23
CA THR A 24 -19.84 31.64 5.81
C THR A 24 -18.46 31.41 5.19
N ILE A 25 -17.48 32.27 5.49
CA ILE A 25 -16.09 32.08 5.02
C ILE A 25 -15.52 30.76 5.53
N LEU A 26 -15.72 30.43 6.82
CA LEU A 26 -15.27 29.15 7.40
C LEU A 26 -15.91 27.93 6.72
N THR A 27 -17.21 27.98 6.41
CA THR A 27 -17.88 26.87 5.71
C THR A 27 -17.34 26.67 4.29
N ILE A 28 -17.07 27.75 3.56
CA ILE A 28 -16.49 27.68 2.21
C ILE A 28 -15.08 27.09 2.28
N MET A 29 -14.24 27.56 3.22
CA MET A 29 -12.89 27.01 3.40
C MET A 29 -12.92 25.53 3.81
N ALA A 30 -13.84 25.13 4.68
CA ALA A 30 -13.99 23.73 5.09
C ALA A 30 -14.41 22.83 3.92
N LEU A 31 -15.30 23.31 3.05
CA LEU A 31 -15.75 22.57 1.87
C LEU A 31 -14.60 22.38 0.86
N LEU A 32 -13.82 23.43 0.62
CA LEU A 32 -12.63 23.38 -0.24
C LEU A 32 -11.56 22.43 0.33
N ALA A 33 -11.34 22.46 1.65
CA ALA A 33 -10.41 21.55 2.31
C ALA A 33 -10.85 20.08 2.21
N ALA A 34 -12.15 19.79 2.32
CA ALA A 34 -12.69 18.44 2.15
C ALA A 34 -12.52 17.92 0.71
N SER A 35 -12.65 18.79 -0.30
CA SER A 35 -12.43 18.44 -1.70
C SER A 35 -10.96 18.21 -2.09
N ALA A 36 -10.02 18.69 -1.26
CA ALA A 36 -8.58 18.55 -1.50
C ALA A 36 -8.00 17.23 -0.96
N PHE A 37 -8.77 16.43 -0.22
CA PHE A 37 -8.30 15.17 0.34
C PHE A 37 -8.48 14.02 -0.67
N ASP A 38 -7.41 13.69 -1.38
CA ASP A 38 -7.36 12.49 -2.23
C ASP A 38 -7.02 11.25 -1.37
N GLY A 39 -8.07 10.66 -0.80
CA GLY A 39 -7.95 9.44 -0.02
C GLY A 39 -7.40 8.25 -0.83
N ALA A 40 -7.66 8.21 -2.14
CA ALA A 40 -7.18 7.15 -3.02
C ALA A 40 -5.66 7.22 -3.17
N ARG A 41 -5.09 8.43 -3.30
CA ARG A 41 -3.65 8.63 -3.35
C ARG A 41 -2.93 8.20 -2.07
N THR A 42 -3.46 8.57 -0.91
CA THR A 42 -2.87 8.16 0.38
C THR A 42 -2.91 6.64 0.56
N LYS A 43 -4.03 6.01 0.18
CA LYS A 43 -4.16 4.56 0.15
C LYS A 43 -3.15 3.93 -0.82
N ALA A 44 -3.02 4.46 -2.04
CA ALA A 44 -2.05 3.95 -3.01
C ALA A 44 -0.61 4.01 -2.48
N GLN A 45 -0.20 5.11 -1.86
CA GLN A 45 1.12 5.22 -1.23
C GLN A 45 1.30 4.21 -0.09
N ALA A 46 0.28 4.01 0.75
CA ALA A 46 0.33 2.98 1.80
C ALA A 46 0.45 1.56 1.22
N MET A 47 -0.25 1.27 0.13
CA MET A 47 -0.16 0.01 -0.62
C MET A 47 1.25 -0.22 -1.16
N LEU A 48 1.80 0.78 -1.86
CA LEU A 48 3.15 0.71 -2.43
C LEU A 48 4.22 0.52 -1.34
N ASN A 49 4.12 1.26 -0.23
CA ASN A 49 5.04 1.13 0.90
C ASN A 49 4.96 -0.25 1.55
N LEU A 50 3.76 -0.81 1.72
CA LEU A 50 3.60 -2.16 2.26
C LEU A 50 4.14 -3.22 1.28
N GLY A 51 3.85 -3.09 -0.01
CA GLY A 51 4.36 -4.00 -1.03
C GLY A 51 5.87 -4.01 -1.11
N LYS A 52 6.50 -2.83 -1.01
CA LYS A 52 7.95 -2.69 -0.89
C LYS A 52 8.50 -3.38 0.35
N GLN A 53 7.90 -3.17 1.53
CA GLN A 53 8.32 -3.84 2.77
C GLN A 53 8.22 -5.37 2.66
N ILE A 54 7.12 -5.89 2.11
CA ILE A 54 6.92 -7.32 1.89
C ILE A 54 7.97 -7.88 0.92
N GLY A 55 8.21 -7.19 -0.20
CA GLY A 55 9.22 -7.58 -1.19
C GLY A 55 10.63 -7.59 -0.61
N GLU A 56 11.03 -6.51 0.06
CA GLU A 56 12.34 -6.40 0.72
C GLU A 56 12.54 -7.47 1.81
N ALA A 57 11.50 -7.79 2.58
CA ALA A 57 11.55 -8.86 3.56
C ALA A 57 11.79 -10.23 2.90
N ASN A 58 11.17 -10.49 1.74
CA ASN A 58 11.38 -11.72 0.99
C ASN A 58 12.80 -11.78 0.37
N ILE A 59 13.35 -10.65 -0.08
CA ILE A 59 14.75 -10.54 -0.52
C ILE A 59 15.71 -10.87 0.63
N LYS A 60 15.51 -10.26 1.81
CA LYS A 60 16.33 -10.57 3.00
C LYS A 60 16.24 -12.05 3.37
N LEU A 61 15.03 -12.61 3.39
CA LEU A 61 14.83 -14.03 3.66
C LEU A 61 15.58 -14.91 2.64
N LYS A 62 15.57 -14.57 1.35
CA LYS A 62 16.35 -15.30 0.33
C LYS A 62 17.84 -15.22 0.58
N LEU A 63 18.35 -14.07 1.01
CA LEU A 63 19.78 -13.93 1.31
C LEU A 63 20.21 -14.87 2.43
N ASP A 64 19.37 -15.06 3.44
CA ASP A 64 19.66 -15.94 4.58
C ASP A 64 19.42 -17.43 4.25
N THR A 65 18.30 -17.73 3.57
CA THR A 65 17.80 -19.10 3.42
C THR A 65 18.02 -19.67 2.01
N GLY A 66 18.48 -18.87 1.06
CA GLY A 66 18.67 -19.23 -0.35
C GLY A 66 17.37 -19.39 -1.15
N CYS A 67 16.21 -19.03 -0.63
CA CYS A 67 14.93 -19.19 -1.34
C CYS A 67 13.92 -18.09 -1.02
N TYR A 68 12.97 -17.85 -1.94
CA TYR A 68 11.82 -16.99 -1.68
C TYR A 68 10.64 -17.75 -1.07
N VAL A 69 9.88 -17.08 -0.20
CA VAL A 69 8.56 -17.59 0.24
C VAL A 69 7.48 -17.26 -0.78
N LYS A 70 6.47 -18.11 -0.84
CA LYS A 70 5.20 -17.85 -1.53
C LYS A 70 4.02 -17.62 -0.59
N ASN A 71 4.16 -17.97 0.70
CA ASN A 71 3.21 -17.59 1.73
C ASN A 71 3.74 -16.37 2.51
N ALA A 72 3.04 -15.23 2.46
CA ALA A 72 3.49 -14.00 3.09
C ALA A 72 3.62 -14.11 4.62
N LYS A 73 2.80 -14.94 5.27
CA LYS A 73 2.89 -15.22 6.71
C LYS A 73 4.25 -15.78 7.12
N ALA A 74 4.94 -16.52 6.25
CA ALA A 74 6.26 -17.09 6.52
C ALA A 74 7.37 -16.03 6.70
N LEU A 75 7.11 -14.77 6.34
CA LEU A 75 8.06 -13.67 6.56
C LEU A 75 8.19 -13.28 8.04
N PHE A 76 7.19 -13.58 8.88
CA PHE A 76 7.16 -13.16 10.28
C PHE A 76 6.65 -14.23 11.25
N ASP A 77 6.22 -15.40 10.76
CA ASP A 77 5.80 -16.53 11.58
C ASP A 77 6.74 -17.74 11.36
N PRO A 78 7.49 -18.18 12.39
CA PRO A 78 8.41 -19.31 12.27
C PRO A 78 7.68 -20.63 11.95
N VAL A 79 6.44 -20.79 12.42
CA VAL A 79 5.65 -22.01 12.15
C VAL A 79 5.31 -22.07 10.67
N ALA A 80 4.91 -20.95 10.07
CA ALA A 80 4.65 -20.88 8.64
C ALA A 80 5.94 -21.04 7.81
N ALA A 81 7.06 -20.49 8.27
CA ALA A 81 8.37 -20.62 7.63
C ALA A 81 8.91 -22.07 7.63
N ALA A 82 8.55 -22.87 8.63
CA ALA A 82 8.95 -24.27 8.72
C ALA A 82 8.25 -25.18 7.70
N VAL A 83 7.13 -24.74 7.11
CA VAL A 83 6.33 -25.54 6.16
C VAL A 83 6.95 -25.51 4.76
N PRO A 84 7.39 -26.66 4.19
CA PRO A 84 8.01 -26.70 2.86
C PRO A 84 7.14 -26.14 1.73
N ALA A 85 5.83 -26.33 1.82
CA ALA A 85 4.87 -25.84 0.83
C ALA A 85 4.76 -24.30 0.80
N ASN A 86 5.30 -23.57 1.78
CA ASN A 86 5.21 -22.11 1.86
C ASN A 86 6.35 -21.37 1.13
N ASN A 87 7.25 -22.08 0.46
CA ASN A 87 8.31 -21.48 -0.35
C ASN A 87 8.45 -22.12 -1.73
N TYR A 88 9.10 -21.41 -2.64
CA TYR A 88 9.25 -21.85 -4.03
C TYR A 88 10.26 -22.98 -4.22
N CYS A 89 11.04 -23.32 -3.19
CA CYS A 89 12.04 -24.39 -3.23
C CYS A 89 11.57 -25.69 -2.58
N ALA A 90 10.32 -25.73 -2.11
CA ALA A 90 9.69 -26.91 -1.51
C ALA A 90 10.52 -27.57 -0.38
N ARG A 91 11.21 -26.77 0.44
CA ARG A 91 12.07 -27.25 1.54
C ARG A 91 11.78 -26.52 2.85
N THR A 92 12.02 -27.13 4.00
CA THR A 92 11.95 -26.38 5.27
C THR A 92 13.14 -25.42 5.37
N PHE A 93 12.92 -24.21 5.90
CA PHE A 93 14.03 -23.33 6.23
C PHE A 93 14.77 -23.76 7.50
N GLY A 94 14.14 -24.55 8.36
CA GLY A 94 14.76 -25.09 9.58
C GLY A 94 15.43 -24.00 10.41
N THR A 95 16.70 -24.23 10.78
CA THR A 95 17.53 -23.29 11.54
C THR A 95 18.05 -22.10 10.75
N ASN A 96 17.88 -22.07 9.41
CA ASN A 96 18.34 -20.96 8.58
C ASN A 96 17.39 -19.76 8.64
N TRP A 97 16.15 -19.96 9.09
CA TRP A 97 15.26 -18.86 9.43
C TRP A 97 15.64 -18.34 10.82
N THR A 98 16.23 -17.16 10.88
CA THR A 98 16.85 -16.62 12.10
C THR A 98 15.88 -15.80 12.95
N SER A 99 15.04 -15.00 12.30
CA SER A 99 14.09 -14.10 12.94
C SER A 99 13.01 -13.63 11.95
N ALA A 100 12.03 -12.89 12.44
CA ALA A 100 11.03 -12.26 11.58
C ALA A 100 11.68 -11.19 10.69
N TYR A 101 11.45 -11.27 9.38
CA TYR A 101 11.99 -10.37 8.37
C TYR A 101 11.17 -9.09 8.19
N MET A 102 9.97 -9.06 8.76
CA MET A 102 9.09 -7.89 8.82
C MET A 102 8.21 -7.94 10.08
N ALA A 103 7.57 -6.81 10.39
CA ALA A 103 6.58 -6.75 11.47
C ALA A 103 5.42 -7.71 11.21
N LYS A 104 4.80 -8.22 12.29
CA LYS A 104 3.63 -9.10 12.19
C LYS A 104 2.43 -8.33 11.69
N TYR A 105 1.74 -8.90 10.71
CA TYR A 105 0.46 -8.40 10.21
C TYR A 105 -0.68 -9.40 10.46
N PRO A 106 -1.93 -8.94 10.53
CA PRO A 106 -3.09 -9.80 10.41
C PRO A 106 -3.03 -10.59 9.10
N THR A 107 -3.38 -11.87 9.16
CA THR A 107 -3.36 -12.75 7.99
C THR A 107 -4.67 -13.50 7.84
N ASP A 108 -4.98 -13.89 6.62
CA ASP A 108 -5.98 -14.90 6.36
C ASP A 108 -5.52 -16.26 6.89
N THR A 109 -6.38 -16.94 7.63
CA THR A 109 -6.05 -18.21 8.28
C THR A 109 -5.86 -19.36 7.29
N THR A 110 -6.48 -19.25 6.11
CA THR A 110 -6.49 -20.30 5.08
C THR A 110 -5.35 -20.08 4.09
N THR A 111 -5.19 -18.86 3.58
CA THR A 111 -4.20 -18.57 2.53
C THR A 111 -2.87 -18.07 3.08
N GLY A 112 -2.85 -17.51 4.29
CA GLY A 112 -1.68 -16.81 4.83
C GLY A 112 -1.40 -15.46 4.15
N ALA A 113 -2.32 -14.96 3.33
CA ALA A 113 -2.25 -13.61 2.76
C ALA A 113 -2.37 -12.56 3.87
N ILE A 114 -1.61 -11.48 3.77
CA ILE A 114 -1.66 -10.36 4.71
C ILE A 114 -2.95 -9.58 4.46
N LYS A 115 -3.76 -9.36 5.50
CA LYS A 115 -4.97 -8.52 5.42
C LYS A 115 -4.59 -7.05 5.59
N PHE A 116 -5.15 -6.19 4.74
CA PHE A 116 -4.85 -4.77 4.76
C PHE A 116 -6.11 -3.91 4.61
N ASP A 117 -6.97 -4.00 5.63
CA ASP A 117 -8.28 -3.35 5.70
C ASP A 117 -8.24 -1.81 5.60
N LYS A 118 -7.05 -1.20 5.73
CA LYS A 118 -6.84 0.25 5.56
C LYS A 118 -7.00 0.72 4.11
N LEU A 119 -6.84 -0.16 3.11
CA LEU A 119 -7.05 0.19 1.69
C LEU A 119 -8.52 0.06 1.30
N GLY A 120 -9.19 -0.96 1.79
CA GLY A 120 -10.57 -1.29 1.50
C GLY A 120 -10.96 -2.57 2.21
N SER A 121 -12.25 -2.89 2.16
CA SER A 121 -12.75 -4.15 2.70
C SER A 121 -12.07 -5.33 2.00
N GLU A 122 -11.58 -6.30 2.77
CA GLU A 122 -11.03 -7.57 2.25
C GLU A 122 -9.82 -7.43 1.32
N VAL A 123 -9.12 -6.29 1.34
CA VAL A 123 -7.87 -6.16 0.59
C VAL A 123 -6.80 -7.06 1.21
N THR A 124 -6.17 -7.88 0.39
CA THR A 124 -5.11 -8.80 0.83
C THR A 124 -3.85 -8.65 -0.01
N ALA A 125 -2.69 -8.89 0.60
CA ALA A 125 -1.39 -8.95 -0.06
C ALA A 125 -0.80 -10.36 0.04
N SER A 126 -0.42 -10.94 -1.08
CA SER A 126 0.16 -12.28 -1.17
C SER A 126 1.24 -12.35 -2.24
N PHE A 127 1.89 -13.51 -2.34
CA PHE A 127 2.71 -13.86 -3.50
C PHE A 127 1.91 -14.84 -4.38
N PRO A 128 2.17 -14.87 -5.70
CA PRO A 128 1.57 -15.89 -6.57
C PRO A 128 2.06 -17.31 -6.21
N ASP A 129 1.31 -18.34 -6.63
CA ASP A 129 1.70 -19.73 -6.35
C ASP A 129 3.00 -20.17 -7.04
N ALA A 130 3.34 -19.50 -8.15
CA ALA A 130 4.56 -19.68 -8.91
C ALA A 130 5.11 -18.32 -9.36
N PRO A 131 6.44 -18.15 -9.44
CA PRO A 131 7.02 -16.95 -10.04
C PRO A 131 6.68 -16.90 -11.53
N GLU A 132 6.51 -15.69 -12.05
CA GLU A 132 6.26 -15.50 -13.47
C GLU A 132 7.54 -15.79 -14.27
N SER A 133 7.40 -16.56 -15.35
CA SER A 133 8.52 -16.90 -16.23
C SER A 133 8.45 -16.04 -17.49
N VAL A 134 9.55 -15.35 -17.80
CA VAL A 134 9.64 -14.50 -18.99
C VAL A 134 10.91 -14.84 -19.77
N VAL A 135 10.83 -14.84 -21.10
CA VAL A 135 12.01 -15.05 -21.96
C VAL A 135 12.51 -13.69 -22.45
N ILE A 136 13.71 -13.30 -22.02
CA ILE A 136 14.37 -12.06 -22.43
C ILE A 136 15.64 -12.44 -23.17
N SER A 137 15.70 -12.10 -24.46
CA SER A 137 16.85 -12.40 -25.34
C SER A 137 17.27 -13.88 -25.30
N GLY A 138 16.31 -14.79 -25.34
CA GLY A 138 16.54 -16.25 -25.33
C GLY A 138 16.90 -16.85 -23.98
N THR A 139 16.99 -16.06 -22.90
CA THR A 139 17.19 -16.55 -21.54
C THR A 139 15.89 -16.50 -20.76
N THR A 140 15.57 -17.55 -20.01
CA THR A 140 14.40 -17.56 -19.12
C THR A 140 14.75 -16.86 -17.81
N TRP A 141 13.94 -15.89 -17.42
CA TRP A 141 14.00 -15.18 -16.15
C TRP A 141 12.76 -15.50 -15.32
N LYS A 142 12.89 -15.37 -14.00
CA LYS A 142 11.81 -15.48 -13.02
C LYS A 142 11.56 -14.13 -12.39
N ARG A 143 10.32 -13.66 -12.45
CA ARG A 143 9.86 -12.43 -11.82
C ARG A 143 9.10 -12.75 -10.54
N TYR A 144 9.44 -12.04 -9.48
CA TYR A 144 8.78 -12.14 -8.18
C TYR A 144 8.13 -10.81 -7.85
N TYR A 145 6.85 -10.87 -7.50
CA TYR A 145 6.04 -9.71 -7.23
C TYR A 145 5.10 -9.96 -6.05
N VAL A 146 4.70 -8.88 -5.38
CA VAL A 146 3.62 -8.88 -4.40
C VAL A 146 2.32 -8.59 -5.14
N ARG A 147 1.30 -9.42 -4.94
CA ARG A 147 -0.04 -9.21 -5.48
C ARG A 147 -0.96 -8.70 -4.38
N PHE A 148 -1.52 -7.52 -4.58
CA PHE A 148 -2.68 -7.06 -3.85
C PHE A 148 -3.94 -7.50 -4.56
N SER A 149 -4.94 -7.98 -3.81
CA SER A 149 -6.23 -8.42 -4.33
C SER A 149 -7.36 -7.59 -3.73
N ASN A 150 -8.46 -7.47 -4.46
CA ASN A 150 -9.65 -6.67 -4.09
C ASN A 150 -9.37 -5.16 -3.91
N VAL A 151 -8.39 -4.62 -4.62
CA VAL A 151 -8.01 -3.20 -4.53
C VAL A 151 -9.03 -2.35 -5.29
N PRO A 152 -9.63 -1.31 -4.67
CA PRO A 152 -10.50 -0.36 -5.36
C PRO A 152 -9.81 0.31 -6.56
N VAL A 153 -10.56 0.54 -7.65
CA VAL A 153 -9.99 0.99 -8.94
C VAL A 153 -9.38 2.39 -8.86
N ASP A 154 -9.95 3.28 -8.04
CA ASP A 154 -9.40 4.60 -7.74
C ASP A 154 -8.00 4.50 -7.11
N VAL A 155 -7.82 3.58 -6.16
CA VAL A 155 -6.51 3.29 -5.54
C VAL A 155 -5.56 2.65 -6.55
N VAL A 156 -6.04 1.78 -7.43
CA VAL A 156 -5.22 1.18 -8.51
C VAL A 156 -4.70 2.26 -9.46
N ARG A 157 -5.56 3.17 -9.95
CA ARG A 157 -5.13 4.26 -10.86
C ARG A 157 -4.08 5.15 -10.20
N GLN A 158 -4.29 5.52 -8.93
CA GLN A 158 -3.29 6.29 -8.18
C GLN A 158 -2.00 5.50 -7.95
N GLY A 159 -2.10 4.19 -7.70
CA GLY A 159 -0.94 3.30 -7.58
C GLY A 159 -0.13 3.20 -8.87
N LEU A 160 -0.79 3.10 -10.02
CA LEU A 160 -0.15 3.09 -11.34
C LEU A 160 0.53 4.43 -11.64
N ASN A 161 -0.12 5.55 -11.28
CA ASN A 161 0.46 6.87 -11.42
C ASN A 161 1.73 7.04 -10.55
N GLU A 162 1.67 6.65 -9.28
CA GLU A 162 2.81 6.78 -8.36
C GLU A 162 3.94 5.78 -8.68
N CYS A 163 3.63 4.60 -9.21
CA CYS A 163 4.62 3.57 -9.50
C CYS A 163 5.25 3.66 -10.89
N ASN A 164 4.45 3.97 -11.92
CA ASN A 164 4.86 3.96 -13.32
C ASN A 164 4.73 5.34 -13.99
N GLY A 165 4.12 6.34 -13.34
CA GLY A 165 3.89 7.66 -13.92
C GLY A 165 2.72 7.73 -14.91
N ASN A 166 1.88 6.68 -15.00
CA ASN A 166 0.75 6.64 -15.94
C ASN A 166 -0.47 5.94 -15.33
N PRO A 167 -1.55 6.67 -14.96
CA PRO A 167 -2.76 6.09 -14.36
C PRO A 167 -3.64 5.32 -15.35
N GLU A 168 -3.46 5.52 -16.65
CA GLU A 168 -4.33 4.98 -17.71
C GLU A 168 -3.77 3.68 -18.33
N SER A 169 -2.50 3.38 -18.07
CA SER A 169 -1.87 2.13 -18.50
C SER A 169 -1.98 1.07 -17.42
N LYS A 170 -2.40 -0.15 -17.78
CA LYS A 170 -2.37 -1.29 -16.86
C LYS A 170 -0.97 -1.68 -16.41
N GLY A 171 0.05 -1.20 -17.13
CA GLY A 171 1.46 -1.54 -16.92
C GLY A 171 1.80 -2.97 -17.35
N ASP A 172 3.08 -3.19 -17.67
CA ASP A 172 3.63 -4.52 -17.87
C ASP A 172 5.03 -4.63 -17.27
N PHE A 173 5.40 -5.80 -16.74
CA PHE A 173 6.70 -5.96 -16.07
C PHE A 173 7.90 -5.95 -17.03
N SER A 174 7.72 -5.74 -18.34
CA SER A 174 8.83 -5.58 -19.29
C SER A 174 9.46 -4.20 -19.17
N THR A 175 8.66 -3.17 -18.90
CA THR A 175 9.13 -1.79 -18.71
C THR A 175 8.76 -1.21 -17.36
N ASP A 176 7.69 -1.70 -16.75
CA ASP A 176 7.08 -1.12 -15.55
C ASP A 176 7.40 -1.92 -14.29
N LYS A 177 7.26 -1.25 -13.14
CA LYS A 177 7.46 -1.87 -11.81
C LYS A 177 6.15 -2.34 -11.19
N CYS A 178 5.03 -1.77 -11.59
CA CYS A 178 3.70 -2.19 -11.17
C CYS A 178 2.82 -2.56 -12.35
N ARG A 179 1.83 -3.42 -12.13
CA ARG A 179 0.78 -3.68 -13.10
C ARG A 179 -0.56 -4.00 -12.43
N THR A 180 -1.61 -4.08 -13.23
CA THR A 180 -2.93 -4.52 -12.80
C THR A 180 -3.63 -5.33 -13.90
N ASP A 181 -4.50 -6.26 -13.53
CA ASP A 181 -5.43 -6.91 -14.46
C ASP A 181 -6.77 -6.16 -14.59
N VAL A 182 -7.05 -5.22 -13.67
CA VAL A 182 -8.32 -4.50 -13.54
C VAL A 182 -8.69 -3.79 -14.83
N ASN A 183 -9.97 -3.83 -15.19
CA ASN A 183 -10.49 -2.91 -16.20
C ASN A 183 -10.54 -1.49 -15.61
N LEU A 184 -9.59 -0.64 -16.00
CA LEU A 184 -9.46 0.75 -15.55
C LEU A 184 -10.62 1.66 -15.98
N SER A 185 -11.57 1.17 -16.77
CA SER A 185 -12.83 1.88 -17.08
C SER A 185 -14.02 1.43 -16.20
N SER A 186 -13.82 0.42 -15.34
CA SER A 186 -14.84 -0.11 -14.43
C SER A 186 -14.64 0.39 -13.00
N ASP A 187 -15.66 0.22 -12.16
CA ASP A 187 -15.58 0.43 -10.71
C ASP A 187 -15.36 -0.87 -9.93
N THR A 188 -15.11 -1.99 -10.63
CA THR A 188 -14.93 -3.30 -10.00
C THR A 188 -13.52 -3.41 -9.43
N PRO A 189 -13.36 -3.68 -8.12
CA PRO A 189 -12.04 -3.92 -7.53
C PRO A 189 -11.32 -5.08 -8.21
N GLY A 190 -9.99 -5.10 -8.16
CA GLY A 190 -9.24 -6.26 -8.62
C GLY A 190 -7.79 -6.26 -8.14
N THR A 191 -6.84 -6.65 -8.98
CA THR A 191 -5.47 -6.88 -8.51
C THR A 191 -4.53 -5.71 -8.78
N PHE A 192 -3.48 -5.62 -7.98
CA PHE A 192 -2.36 -4.72 -8.21
C PHE A 192 -1.07 -5.45 -7.85
N ASP A 193 -0.19 -5.65 -8.84
CA ASP A 193 1.06 -6.38 -8.68
C ASP A 193 2.24 -5.40 -8.61
N ILE A 194 3.20 -5.66 -7.71
CA ILE A 194 4.42 -4.87 -7.52
C ILE A 194 5.64 -5.78 -7.63
N LEU A 195 6.45 -5.58 -8.67
CA LEU A 195 7.69 -6.31 -8.90
C LEU A 195 8.73 -5.96 -7.83
N PHE A 196 9.33 -6.97 -7.20
CA PHE A 196 10.40 -6.76 -6.21
C PHE A 196 11.73 -7.45 -6.58
N ASP A 197 11.72 -8.53 -7.36
CA ASP A 197 12.97 -9.15 -7.84
C ASP A 197 12.80 -9.83 -9.20
N GLU A 198 13.91 -9.93 -9.93
CA GLU A 198 14.05 -10.65 -11.19
C GLU A 198 15.33 -11.50 -11.16
N THR A 199 15.20 -12.82 -11.30
CA THR A 199 16.35 -13.73 -11.28
C THR A 199 16.49 -14.46 -12.60
N ARG A 200 17.74 -14.74 -12.98
CA ARG A 200 18.09 -15.64 -14.07
C ARG A 200 18.09 -17.10 -13.62
#